data_AF-A0A9E7R9Q5-F1
#
_entry.id   AF-A0A9E7R9Q5-F1
#
_cell.length_a   1.000
_cell.length_b   1.000
_cell.length_c   1.000
_cell.angle_alpha   90.00
_cell.angle_beta   90.00
_cell.angle_gamma   90.00
#
_symmetry.space_group_name_H-M   'P 1'
#
loop_
_entity.id
_entity.type
_entity.pdbx_description
1 polymer ?
#
loop_
_entity_poly.entity_id
_entity_poly.type
_entity_poly.pdbx_seq_one_letter_code
_entity_poly.pdbx_strand_id
1 'polypeptide(L)'
;MAGDLGVRLLALRCDALVDATTTAIEDLVDHFDADLIYIVEEKLDMRTVSTVERTASCPVIHTRRSAVHTETVDEITVSIVSSLDFIGGASTARGQGIPDDVDYIICDEVQTSADSVTMDVSLDGLEHLARFQHRIDREVTFLTGAMEASYDFVWQADVDGEGVRLPVRGISPTRRQGAPELACISLDSGGRIAVSTTPADKFGLRALSGVGKGTAPKLARNGYETRDDVAAATERELREVHGIGESKAQSIRQSAHALSEGCVIRLTDEAVPAAEYSPLFIDIETDGLNPSIIWLIGVYDPETDEYVDFIDTEPSRDNPGKATREFVTWLASEYDRTSLIAWNGHNFDFKHLSRFIRGYAPEYADYWSDSVFEYDLFDWAVRKDNAILPGRTNRVEDVAEALGHGRDSAAAAVDGRSLAKTIQRLLVSPERARDVDWDTARAYCEADVRELAAVYESIAEATPGHKRANVPADGNTTQTGLMDF
;
A
#
# COMPACT_ATOMS: atom_id res chain seq x y z
N MET A 1 -21.05 -1.58 -14.46
CA MET A 1 -19.87 -1.00 -15.13
C MET A 1 -18.81 -0.97 -14.05
N ALA A 2 -17.79 -1.82 -14.17
CA ALA A 2 -16.66 -1.79 -13.24
C ALA A 2 -16.04 -0.38 -13.35
N GLY A 3 -15.92 0.34 -12.25
CA GLY A 3 -15.21 1.63 -12.26
C GLY A 3 -13.78 1.37 -12.72
N ASP A 4 -13.27 2.19 -13.63
CA ASP A 4 -11.90 2.05 -14.10
C ASP A 4 -10.95 2.34 -12.93
N LEU A 5 -9.93 1.49 -12.74
CA LEU A 5 -8.91 1.61 -11.68
C LEU A 5 -7.97 2.82 -11.86
N GLY A 6 -8.27 3.69 -12.82
CA GLY A 6 -7.37 4.73 -13.29
C GLY A 6 -6.15 4.16 -14.02
N VAL A 7 -5.35 5.04 -14.62
CA VAL A 7 -4.08 4.66 -15.26
C VAL A 7 -3.05 4.29 -14.19
N ARG A 8 -2.47 3.10 -14.30
CA ARG A 8 -1.45 2.58 -13.38
C ARG A 8 -0.05 3.01 -13.84
N LEU A 9 0.50 3.99 -13.14
CA LEU A 9 1.87 4.48 -13.32
C LEU A 9 2.82 3.79 -12.34
N LEU A 10 3.70 2.93 -12.85
CA LEU A 10 4.79 2.34 -12.08
C LEU A 10 6.04 3.22 -12.14
N ALA A 11 6.46 3.76 -10.99
CA ALA A 11 7.66 4.58 -10.88
C ALA A 11 8.86 3.75 -10.40
N LEU A 12 9.91 3.69 -11.23
CA LEU A 12 11.10 2.87 -10.97
C LEU A 12 12.35 3.72 -10.81
N ARG A 13 13.13 3.41 -9.78
CA ARG A 13 14.54 3.83 -9.72
C ARG A 13 15.44 2.64 -10.02
N CYS A 14 16.45 2.85 -10.86
CA CYS A 14 17.36 1.76 -11.24
C CYS A 14 18.19 1.22 -10.07
N ASP A 15 18.51 2.05 -9.07
CA ASP A 15 19.26 1.63 -7.88
C ASP A 15 18.46 0.69 -6.97
N ALA A 16 17.13 0.79 -6.96
CA ALA A 16 16.26 -0.17 -6.28
C ALA A 16 16.29 -1.57 -6.91
N LEU A 17 16.68 -1.66 -8.19
CA LEU A 17 16.71 -2.89 -8.98
C LEU A 17 18.12 -3.42 -9.25
N VAL A 18 19.15 -2.87 -8.59
CA VAL A 18 20.57 -3.18 -8.89
C VAL A 18 20.92 -4.68 -8.80
N ASP A 19 20.23 -5.41 -7.93
CA ASP A 19 20.42 -6.85 -7.71
C ASP A 19 19.30 -7.71 -8.32
N ALA A 20 18.38 -7.10 -9.09
CA ALA A 20 17.28 -7.82 -9.71
C ALA A 20 17.76 -8.60 -10.95
N THR A 21 17.31 -9.84 -11.08
CA THR A 21 17.50 -10.62 -12.31
C THR A 21 16.48 -10.19 -13.36
N THR A 22 16.70 -10.56 -14.64
CA THR A 22 15.70 -10.33 -15.70
C THR A 22 14.34 -10.91 -15.32
N THR A 23 14.31 -12.15 -14.83
CA THR A 23 13.07 -12.81 -14.36
C THR A 23 12.41 -12.09 -13.19
N ALA A 24 13.18 -11.45 -12.31
CA ALA A 24 12.61 -10.63 -11.24
C ALA A 24 12.03 -9.31 -11.77
N ILE A 25 12.60 -8.75 -12.83
CA ILE A 25 12.05 -7.56 -13.51
C ILE A 25 10.78 -7.95 -14.29
N GLU A 26 10.75 -9.11 -14.94
CA GLU A 26 9.55 -9.69 -15.57
C GLU A 26 8.43 -9.88 -14.54
N ASP A 27 8.70 -10.60 -13.45
CA ASP A 27 7.75 -10.81 -12.35
C ASP A 27 7.25 -9.50 -11.73
N LEU A 28 8.09 -8.47 -11.68
CA LEU A 28 7.74 -7.14 -11.19
C LEU A 28 6.79 -6.39 -12.12
N VAL A 29 7.12 -6.36 -13.41
CA VAL A 29 6.31 -5.69 -14.42
C VAL A 29 4.95 -6.37 -14.53
N ASP A 30 4.92 -7.69 -14.54
CA ASP A 30 3.68 -8.47 -14.60
C ASP A 30 2.82 -8.28 -13.34
N HIS A 31 3.44 -8.23 -12.15
CA HIS A 31 2.70 -8.04 -10.89
C HIS A 31 1.98 -6.69 -10.81
N PHE A 32 2.65 -5.62 -11.23
CA PHE A 32 2.05 -4.29 -11.17
C PHE A 32 1.07 -4.03 -12.32
N ASP A 33 1.11 -4.83 -13.39
CA ASP A 33 0.27 -4.69 -14.59
C ASP A 33 0.10 -3.23 -14.99
N ALA A 34 1.25 -2.56 -15.16
CA ALA A 34 1.31 -1.11 -15.29
C ALA A 34 0.94 -0.67 -16.72
N ASP A 35 0.13 0.37 -16.82
CA ASP A 35 -0.21 1.03 -18.08
C ASP A 35 0.90 1.97 -18.57
N LEU A 36 1.71 2.45 -17.63
CA LEU A 36 2.82 3.36 -17.89
C LEU A 36 3.96 3.11 -16.90
N ILE A 37 5.20 3.06 -17.40
CA ILE A 37 6.39 2.98 -16.55
C ILE A 37 7.19 4.26 -16.68
N TYR A 38 7.41 4.94 -15.55
CA TYR A 38 8.33 6.07 -15.46
C TYR A 38 9.63 5.64 -14.78
N ILE A 39 10.77 5.85 -15.45
CA ILE A 39 12.08 5.68 -14.84
C ILE A 39 12.56 7.03 -14.30
N VAL A 40 12.66 7.11 -12.97
CA VAL A 40 13.17 8.28 -12.23
C VAL A 40 14.59 8.60 -12.69
N GLU A 41 14.90 9.88 -12.91
CA GLU A 41 16.18 10.32 -13.45
C GLU A 41 17.36 10.05 -12.50
N GLU A 42 17.12 10.22 -11.20
CA GLU A 42 18.14 10.02 -10.20
C GLU A 42 18.66 8.57 -10.26
N LYS A 43 19.98 8.41 -10.39
CA LYS A 43 20.65 7.10 -10.47
C LYS A 43 20.24 6.23 -11.68
N LEU A 44 19.81 6.85 -12.78
CA LEU A 44 19.50 6.15 -14.03
C LEU A 44 20.64 5.22 -14.50
N ASP A 45 20.31 3.95 -14.72
CA ASP A 45 21.20 2.95 -15.33
C ASP A 45 20.59 2.39 -16.62
N MET A 46 21.28 2.59 -17.75
CA MET A 46 20.73 2.22 -19.06
C MET A 46 20.61 0.70 -19.27
N ARG A 47 21.30 -0.15 -18.50
CA ARG A 47 21.14 -1.61 -18.63
C ARG A 47 19.85 -2.05 -17.97
N THR A 48 19.53 -1.50 -16.80
CA THR A 48 18.23 -1.70 -16.15
C THR A 48 17.11 -1.17 -17.05
N VAL A 49 17.24 0.06 -17.58
CA VAL A 49 16.24 0.64 -18.51
C VAL A 49 16.01 -0.28 -19.71
N SER A 50 17.05 -0.70 -20.42
CA SER A 50 16.90 -1.61 -21.57
C SER A 50 16.40 -3.00 -21.20
N THR A 51 16.44 -3.41 -19.93
CA THR A 51 15.82 -4.64 -19.47
C THR A 51 14.33 -4.44 -19.25
N VAL A 52 13.95 -3.38 -18.54
CA VAL A 52 12.54 -2.99 -18.36
C VAL A 52 11.85 -2.78 -19.72
N GLU A 53 12.47 -2.06 -20.66
CA GLU A 53 11.93 -1.83 -22.01
C GLU A 53 11.71 -3.10 -22.85
N ARG A 54 12.48 -4.17 -22.60
CA ARG A 54 12.32 -5.45 -23.33
C ARG A 54 11.25 -6.33 -22.71
N THR A 55 10.94 -6.09 -21.44
CA THR A 55 10.04 -6.87 -20.62
C THR A 55 8.64 -6.26 -20.59
N ALA A 56 8.54 -4.92 -20.51
CA ALA A 56 7.29 -4.20 -20.44
C ALA A 56 6.51 -4.26 -21.76
N SER A 57 5.21 -4.52 -21.64
CA SER A 57 4.22 -4.41 -22.70
C SER A 57 3.75 -2.97 -22.92
N CYS A 58 3.95 -2.10 -21.92
CA CYS A 58 3.52 -0.70 -21.89
C CYS A 58 4.67 0.29 -22.19
N PRO A 59 4.37 1.57 -22.44
CA PRO A 59 5.41 2.58 -22.65
C PRO A 59 6.32 2.76 -21.42
N VAL A 60 7.64 2.72 -21.67
CA VAL A 60 8.67 3.03 -20.68
C VAL A 60 9.27 4.39 -21.00
N ILE A 61 9.11 5.34 -20.07
CA ILE A 61 9.42 6.75 -20.27
C ILE A 61 10.54 7.18 -19.34
N HIS A 62 11.45 7.99 -19.88
CA HIS A 62 12.43 8.74 -19.11
C HIS A 62 12.80 10.02 -19.88
N THR A 63 13.07 11.10 -19.14
CA THR A 63 13.24 12.48 -19.65
C THR A 63 14.45 12.69 -20.58
N ARG A 64 15.46 11.81 -20.56
CA ARG A 64 16.60 11.92 -21.49
C ARG A 64 16.23 11.81 -22.97
N ARG A 65 15.01 11.32 -23.29
CA ARG A 65 14.55 11.16 -24.67
C ARG A 65 14.03 12.48 -25.28
N SER A 66 13.43 13.36 -24.49
CA SER A 66 12.77 14.58 -24.97
C SER A 66 12.53 15.56 -23.82
N ALA A 67 12.56 16.87 -24.12
CA ALA A 67 12.34 17.92 -23.14
C ALA A 67 10.91 17.91 -22.55
N VAL A 68 9.93 17.62 -23.41
CA VAL A 68 8.54 17.35 -23.03
C VAL A 68 8.12 16.10 -23.79
N HIS A 69 7.56 15.14 -23.07
CA HIS A 69 6.98 13.94 -23.64
C HIS A 69 5.62 13.71 -23.01
N THR A 70 4.60 13.47 -23.81
CA THR A 70 3.23 13.29 -23.35
C THR A 70 2.73 11.94 -23.82
N GLU A 71 2.12 11.19 -22.91
CA GLU A 71 1.34 10.00 -23.22
C GLU A 71 -0.09 10.19 -22.71
N THR A 72 -1.04 9.65 -23.47
CA THR A 72 -2.45 9.59 -23.07
C THR A 72 -2.85 8.13 -23.04
N VAL A 73 -3.31 7.66 -21.89
CA VAL A 73 -3.81 6.30 -21.67
C VAL A 73 -5.17 6.41 -21.01
N ASP A 74 -6.18 5.71 -21.52
CA ASP A 74 -7.55 5.71 -20.99
C ASP A 74 -8.09 7.11 -20.61
N GLU A 75 -7.95 8.05 -21.56
CA GLU A 75 -8.36 9.46 -21.45
C GLU A 75 -7.56 10.31 -20.44
N ILE A 76 -6.61 9.72 -19.71
CA ILE A 76 -5.71 10.41 -18.78
C ILE A 76 -4.41 10.76 -19.50
N THR A 77 -4.09 12.05 -19.51
CA THR A 77 -2.93 12.63 -20.17
C THR A 77 -1.84 12.98 -19.15
N VAL A 78 -0.68 12.35 -19.31
CA VAL A 78 0.50 12.52 -18.46
C VAL A 78 1.63 13.15 -19.27
N SER A 79 2.12 14.31 -18.83
CA SER A 79 3.29 14.97 -19.42
C SER A 79 4.53 14.82 -18.53
N ILE A 80 5.58 14.26 -19.09
CA ILE A 80 6.90 14.12 -18.48
C ILE A 80 7.78 15.26 -18.99
N VAL A 81 8.29 16.06 -18.06
CA VAL A 81 8.99 17.31 -18.34
C VAL A 81 10.39 17.28 -17.73
N SER A 82 11.40 17.52 -18.57
CA SER A 82 12.80 17.41 -18.16
C SER A 82 13.31 18.60 -17.34
N SER A 83 12.56 19.70 -17.27
CA SER A 83 12.95 20.90 -16.51
C SER A 83 11.77 21.83 -16.21
N LEU A 84 11.81 22.52 -15.07
CA LEU A 84 10.85 23.54 -14.64
C LEU A 84 10.68 24.67 -15.66
N ASP A 85 11.70 25.00 -16.43
CA ASP A 85 11.65 26.05 -17.45
C ASP A 85 10.52 25.78 -18.48
N PHE A 86 10.32 24.52 -18.87
CA PHE A 86 9.28 24.13 -19.82
C PHE A 86 7.88 24.25 -19.23
N ILE A 87 7.72 24.02 -17.92
CA ILE A 87 6.46 24.29 -17.20
C ILE A 87 6.19 25.81 -17.16
N GLY A 88 7.24 26.60 -16.94
CA GLY A 88 7.20 28.07 -16.99
C GLY A 88 6.87 28.68 -18.36
N GLY A 89 6.78 27.87 -19.42
CA GLY A 89 6.43 28.31 -20.76
C GLY A 89 7.62 28.47 -21.71
N ALA A 90 8.81 27.96 -21.36
CA ALA A 90 9.92 27.87 -22.31
C ALA A 90 9.53 26.97 -23.49
N SER A 91 9.82 27.41 -24.72
CA SER A 91 9.53 26.62 -25.92
C SER A 91 10.66 25.65 -26.23
N THR A 92 10.34 24.40 -26.52
CA THR A 92 11.33 23.45 -27.05
C THR A 92 11.73 23.82 -28.47
N ALA A 93 12.93 23.43 -28.90
CA ALA A 93 13.40 23.65 -30.29
C ALA A 93 12.49 23.03 -31.37
N ARG A 94 11.58 22.12 -30.99
CA ARG A 94 10.59 21.47 -31.86
C ARG A 94 9.16 22.01 -31.66
N GLY A 95 8.94 23.01 -30.81
CA GLY A 95 7.61 23.56 -30.52
C GLY A 95 6.67 22.60 -29.77
N GLN A 96 7.19 21.49 -29.22
CA GLN A 96 6.43 20.63 -28.31
C GLN A 96 6.32 21.35 -26.96
N GLY A 97 5.09 21.55 -26.50
CA GLY A 97 4.74 22.09 -25.19
C GLY A 97 3.85 21.11 -24.43
N ILE A 98 3.56 21.44 -23.18
CA ILE A 98 2.62 20.70 -22.35
C ILE A 98 1.20 21.00 -22.88
N PRO A 99 0.35 19.99 -23.14
CA PRO A 99 -1.03 20.22 -23.57
C PRO A 99 -1.87 20.93 -22.50
N ASP A 100 -2.87 21.70 -22.92
CA ASP A 100 -3.79 22.40 -22.01
C ASP A 100 -4.77 21.43 -21.31
N ASP A 101 -4.98 20.24 -21.89
CA ASP A 101 -5.83 19.17 -21.37
C ASP A 101 -5.07 18.16 -20.50
N VAL A 102 -3.80 18.41 -20.15
CA VAL A 102 -3.00 17.53 -19.29
C VAL A 102 -3.67 17.32 -17.92
N ASP A 103 -3.62 16.09 -17.41
CA ASP A 103 -4.11 15.73 -16.07
C ASP A 103 -2.96 15.75 -15.05
N TYR A 104 -1.80 15.22 -15.45
CA TYR A 104 -0.63 15.05 -14.59
C TYR A 104 0.66 15.53 -15.24
N ILE A 105 1.53 16.17 -14.45
CA ILE A 105 2.86 16.58 -14.90
C ILE A 105 3.93 15.96 -14.02
N ILE A 106 4.83 15.17 -14.60
CA ILE A 106 5.99 14.59 -13.92
C ILE A 106 7.22 15.49 -14.17
N CYS A 107 7.84 16.00 -13.10
CA CYS A 107 9.09 16.76 -13.19
C CYS A 107 9.98 16.53 -11.96
N ASP A 108 11.13 15.88 -12.16
CA ASP A 108 12.08 15.53 -11.09
C ASP A 108 12.85 16.75 -10.52
N GLU A 109 12.74 17.94 -11.13
CA GLU A 109 13.26 19.19 -10.55
C GLU A 109 12.35 19.78 -9.46
N VAL A 110 11.10 19.29 -9.34
CA VAL A 110 10.20 19.68 -8.25
C VAL A 110 10.61 18.94 -6.98
N GLN A 111 11.02 19.68 -5.95
CA GLN A 111 11.43 19.12 -4.65
C GLN A 111 11.24 20.14 -3.53
N THR A 112 11.24 19.68 -2.29
CA THR A 112 11.22 20.58 -1.13
C THR A 112 12.63 20.96 -0.68
N SER A 113 12.83 22.24 -0.42
CA SER A 113 14.03 22.78 0.23
C SER A 113 13.66 23.27 1.64
N ALA A 114 14.45 22.92 2.65
CA ALA A 114 14.26 23.39 4.01
C ALA A 114 15.39 24.33 4.42
N ASP A 115 15.04 25.53 4.89
CA ASP A 115 16.00 26.43 5.50
C ASP A 115 16.26 25.99 6.95
N SER A 116 17.46 25.48 7.22
CA SER A 116 17.84 25.00 8.55
C SER A 116 17.83 26.07 9.65
N VAL A 117 17.81 27.35 9.29
CA VAL A 117 17.82 28.48 10.22
C VAL A 117 16.41 28.95 10.53
N THR A 118 15.58 29.17 9.51
CA THR A 118 14.19 29.63 9.72
C THR A 118 13.22 28.49 9.99
N MET A 119 13.62 27.25 9.66
CA MET A 119 12.78 26.05 9.63
C MET A 119 11.63 26.14 8.62
N ASP A 120 11.69 27.08 7.69
CA ASP A 120 10.72 27.19 6.61
C ASP A 120 11.01 26.14 5.54
N VAL A 121 9.93 25.59 4.97
CA VAL A 121 9.98 24.68 3.83
C VAL A 121 9.46 25.42 2.60
N SER A 122 10.22 25.41 1.53
CA SER A 122 9.84 25.94 0.22
C SER A 122 9.76 24.82 -0.81
N LEU A 123 8.99 25.06 -1.87
CA LEU A 123 8.94 24.20 -3.03
C LEU A 123 9.80 24.79 -4.15
N ASP A 124 10.82 24.05 -4.58
CA ASP A 124 11.60 24.40 -5.76
C ASP A 124 10.68 24.35 -6.99
N GLY A 125 10.62 25.45 -7.74
CA GLY A 125 9.74 25.57 -8.90
C GLY A 125 8.33 26.10 -8.60
N LEU A 126 8.01 26.49 -7.36
CA LEU A 126 6.67 27.00 -6.97
C LEU A 126 6.09 28.03 -7.97
N GLU A 127 6.90 29.02 -8.37
CA GLU A 127 6.49 30.07 -9.30
C GLU A 127 6.19 29.54 -10.72
N HIS A 128 6.94 28.54 -11.18
CA HIS A 128 6.72 27.91 -12.49
C HIS A 128 5.40 27.12 -12.50
N LEU A 129 5.18 26.33 -11.44
CA LEU A 129 3.94 25.55 -11.28
C LEU A 129 2.73 26.47 -11.14
N ALA A 130 2.83 27.52 -10.31
CA ALA A 130 1.76 28.50 -10.09
C ALA A 130 1.34 29.20 -11.38
N ARG A 131 2.30 29.67 -12.17
CA ARG A 131 2.03 30.29 -13.47
C ARG A 131 1.43 29.32 -14.48
N PHE A 132 1.84 28.06 -14.47
CA PHE A 132 1.24 27.04 -15.33
C PHE A 132 -0.22 26.81 -14.93
N GLN A 133 -0.45 26.52 -13.66
CA GLN A 133 -1.76 26.23 -13.10
C GLN A 133 -2.75 27.41 -13.26
N HIS A 134 -2.28 28.65 -13.18
CA HIS A 134 -3.11 29.84 -13.41
C HIS A 134 -3.55 30.02 -14.87
N ARG A 135 -2.84 29.44 -15.85
CA ARG A 135 -3.18 29.55 -17.27
C ARG A 135 -4.19 28.51 -17.76
N ILE A 136 -4.41 27.47 -16.98
CA ILE A 136 -5.23 26.32 -17.35
C ILE A 136 -6.54 26.33 -16.54
N ASP A 137 -7.63 25.91 -17.18
CA ASP A 137 -8.97 25.94 -16.58
C ASP A 137 -9.26 24.72 -15.68
N ARG A 138 -8.26 23.86 -15.44
CA ARG A 138 -8.38 22.62 -14.66
C ARG A 138 -7.25 22.48 -13.65
N GLU A 139 -7.52 21.88 -12.49
CA GLU A 139 -6.47 21.54 -11.52
C GLU A 139 -5.60 20.41 -12.07
N VAL A 140 -4.28 20.60 -12.06
CA VAL A 140 -3.29 19.60 -12.48
C VAL A 140 -2.52 19.13 -11.27
N THR A 141 -2.30 17.82 -11.19
CA THR A 141 -1.48 17.23 -10.13
C THR A 141 -0.04 17.09 -10.60
N PHE A 142 0.89 17.66 -9.85
CA PHE A 142 2.31 17.61 -10.12
C PHE A 142 2.94 16.41 -9.40
N LEU A 143 3.70 15.61 -10.14
CA LEU A 143 4.36 14.39 -9.71
C LEU A 143 5.89 14.59 -9.78
N THR A 144 6.63 13.99 -8.85
CA THR A 144 8.10 14.08 -8.86
C THR A 144 8.79 12.86 -8.29
N GLY A 145 9.78 12.34 -9.00
CA GLY A 145 10.65 11.26 -8.57
C GLY A 145 11.72 11.70 -7.56
N ALA A 146 11.84 13.00 -7.28
CA ALA A 146 12.74 13.53 -6.25
C ALA A 146 12.23 13.34 -4.82
N MET A 147 10.92 13.08 -4.66
CA MET A 147 10.28 12.86 -3.36
C MET A 147 9.65 11.46 -3.29
N GLU A 148 9.69 10.84 -2.10
CA GLU A 148 9.12 9.51 -1.88
C GLU A 148 7.60 9.50 -2.10
N ALA A 149 7.05 8.34 -2.48
CA ALA A 149 5.63 8.17 -2.75
C ALA A 149 4.71 8.50 -1.55
N SER A 150 5.27 8.56 -0.34
CA SER A 150 4.59 9.01 0.88
C SER A 150 4.37 10.54 0.95
N TYR A 151 5.05 11.31 0.09
CA TYR A 151 4.90 12.77 0.02
C TYR A 151 3.59 13.14 -0.67
N ASP A 152 2.78 13.93 0.03
CA ASP A 152 1.49 14.44 -0.42
C ASP A 152 1.24 15.79 0.22
N PHE A 153 1.25 16.84 -0.59
CA PHE A 153 1.02 18.19 -0.09
C PHE A 153 0.40 19.08 -1.17
N VAL A 154 -0.57 19.91 -0.76
CA VAL A 154 -1.15 20.94 -1.63
C VAL A 154 -0.52 22.29 -1.26
N TRP A 155 0.40 22.75 -2.11
CA TRP A 155 1.01 24.06 -1.99
C TRP A 155 0.03 25.16 -2.39
N GLN A 156 0.29 26.37 -1.93
CA GLN A 156 -0.47 27.56 -2.29
C GLN A 156 0.49 28.63 -2.82
N ALA A 157 0.09 29.33 -3.86
CA ALA A 157 0.80 30.47 -4.40
C ALA A 157 -0.20 31.59 -4.75
N ASP A 158 0.30 32.81 -4.92
CA ASP A 158 -0.48 33.93 -5.45
C ASP A 158 0.08 34.30 -6.83
N VAL A 159 -0.79 34.37 -7.83
CA VAL A 159 -0.45 34.84 -9.18
C VAL A 159 -1.44 35.94 -9.53
N ASP A 160 -0.92 37.14 -9.79
CA ASP A 160 -1.71 38.32 -10.15
C ASP A 160 -2.87 38.66 -9.17
N GLY A 161 -2.69 38.33 -7.88
CA GLY A 161 -3.67 38.56 -6.82
C GLY A 161 -4.71 37.46 -6.66
N GLU A 162 -4.56 36.36 -7.39
CA GLU A 162 -5.40 35.17 -7.28
C GLU A 162 -4.64 34.01 -6.62
N GLY A 163 -5.28 33.37 -5.64
CA GLY A 163 -4.72 32.21 -4.96
C GLY A 163 -4.82 30.95 -5.82
N VAL A 164 -3.70 30.27 -6.01
CA VAL A 164 -3.56 29.07 -6.83
C VAL A 164 -3.18 27.89 -5.96
N ARG A 165 -3.92 26.78 -6.09
CA ARG A 165 -3.65 25.50 -5.43
C ARG A 165 -2.71 24.65 -6.29
N LEU A 166 -1.76 23.97 -5.67
CA LEU A 166 -0.75 23.17 -6.35
C LEU A 166 -0.61 21.81 -5.67
N PRO A 167 -1.42 20.80 -6.05
CA PRO A 167 -1.25 19.44 -5.56
C PRO A 167 0.09 18.86 -6.03
N VAL A 168 0.95 18.46 -5.10
CA VAL A 168 2.25 17.85 -5.39
C VAL A 168 2.35 16.48 -4.70
N ARG A 169 2.69 15.45 -5.48
CA ARG A 169 2.95 14.09 -4.99
C ARG A 169 4.36 13.63 -5.33
N GLY A 170 5.00 12.97 -4.38
CA GLY A 170 6.19 12.18 -4.67
C GLY A 170 5.81 10.86 -5.35
N ILE A 171 6.70 10.33 -6.18
CA ILE A 171 6.52 9.03 -6.85
C ILE A 171 7.74 8.11 -6.69
N SER A 172 8.78 8.58 -6.01
CA SER A 172 9.99 7.78 -5.78
C SER A 172 9.71 6.61 -4.83
N PRO A 173 10.42 5.47 -4.97
CA PRO A 173 10.40 4.39 -3.99
C PRO A 173 10.55 4.88 -2.55
N THR A 174 9.69 4.39 -1.66
CA THR A 174 9.71 4.75 -0.24
C THR A 174 10.87 4.05 0.44
N ARG A 175 11.71 4.80 1.18
CA ARG A 175 12.84 4.20 1.88
C ARG A 175 12.38 3.67 3.23
N ARG A 176 12.53 2.35 3.42
CA ARG A 176 12.28 1.67 4.69
C ARG A 176 13.51 0.89 5.13
N GLN A 177 13.50 0.44 6.39
CA GLN A 177 14.50 -0.51 6.87
C GLN A 177 14.35 -1.83 6.11
N GLY A 178 15.20 -2.06 5.11
CA GLY A 178 15.11 -3.24 4.24
C GLY A 178 15.32 -2.90 2.77
N ALA A 179 14.62 -3.63 1.88
CA ALA A 179 14.55 -3.27 0.47
C ALA A 179 13.68 -2.00 0.29
N PRO A 180 14.01 -1.13 -0.67
CA PRO A 180 13.14 0.00 -1.01
C PRO A 180 11.79 -0.50 -1.50
N GLU A 181 10.71 0.20 -1.14
CA GLU A 181 9.37 -0.13 -1.63
C GLU A 181 9.11 0.60 -2.95
N LEU A 182 8.94 -0.17 -4.02
CA LEU A 182 8.57 0.35 -5.33
C LEU A 182 7.13 0.83 -5.29
N ALA A 183 6.84 1.94 -5.95
CA ALA A 183 5.52 2.56 -5.93
C ALA A 183 4.82 2.40 -7.29
N CYS A 184 3.58 1.93 -7.25
CA CYS A 184 2.64 1.95 -8.37
C CYS A 184 1.47 2.85 -8.00
N ILE A 185 1.15 3.78 -8.88
CA ILE A 185 0.27 4.90 -8.63
C ILE A 185 -0.91 4.79 -9.57
N SER A 186 -2.12 4.74 -9.02
CA SER A 186 -3.34 4.84 -9.82
C SER A 186 -3.70 6.31 -10.00
N LEU A 187 -3.83 6.73 -11.24
CA LEU A 187 -4.17 8.08 -11.67
C LEU A 187 -5.60 8.09 -12.18
N ASP A 188 -6.49 8.94 -11.65
CA ASP A 188 -7.85 9.08 -12.17
C ASP A 188 -8.04 10.39 -12.95
N SER A 189 -9.14 10.51 -13.70
CA SER A 189 -9.46 11.73 -14.45
C SER A 189 -9.79 12.94 -13.56
N GLY A 190 -10.01 12.71 -12.25
CA GLY A 190 -10.32 13.73 -11.25
C GLY A 190 -9.09 14.26 -10.50
N GLY A 191 -7.88 13.79 -10.85
CA GLY A 191 -6.64 14.16 -10.17
C GLY A 191 -6.42 13.44 -8.83
N ARG A 192 -7.29 12.48 -8.45
CA ARG A 192 -7.07 11.63 -7.27
C ARG A 192 -5.97 10.63 -7.57
N ILE A 193 -5.28 10.23 -6.51
CA ILE A 193 -4.13 9.34 -6.57
C ILE A 193 -4.24 8.31 -5.46
N ALA A 194 -4.16 7.03 -5.83
CA ALA A 194 -3.89 5.93 -4.90
C ALA A 194 -2.45 5.45 -5.08
N VAL A 195 -1.82 5.04 -3.98
CA VAL A 195 -0.44 4.55 -3.99
C VAL A 195 -0.40 3.14 -3.42
N SER A 196 0.01 2.18 -4.25
CA SER A 196 0.38 0.84 -3.81
C SER A 196 1.90 0.72 -3.77
N THR A 197 2.43 -0.01 -2.77
CA THR A 197 3.87 -0.20 -2.65
C THR A 197 4.25 -1.65 -2.37
N THR A 198 5.28 -2.13 -3.06
CA THR A 198 5.82 -3.50 -2.87
C THR A 198 7.34 -3.45 -2.73
N PRO A 199 7.95 -4.07 -1.70
CA PRO A 199 9.39 -4.09 -1.55
C PRO A 199 10.08 -4.74 -2.76
N ALA A 200 11.18 -4.13 -3.24
CA ALA A 200 11.90 -4.58 -4.44
C ALA A 200 12.48 -6.00 -4.34
N ASP A 201 12.53 -6.58 -3.14
CA ASP A 201 12.95 -7.96 -2.93
C ASP A 201 11.81 -8.98 -2.85
N LYS A 202 10.57 -8.55 -3.11
CA LYS A 202 9.38 -9.42 -3.23
C LYS A 202 9.12 -9.91 -4.65
N PHE A 203 10.14 -9.84 -5.52
CA PHE A 203 10.09 -10.26 -6.91
C PHE A 203 11.10 -11.37 -7.23
N GLY A 204 10.73 -12.20 -8.20
CA GLY A 204 11.44 -13.41 -8.58
C GLY A 204 11.63 -14.36 -7.40
N LEU A 205 12.76 -15.06 -7.36
CA LEU A 205 13.07 -16.01 -6.28
C LEU A 205 13.20 -15.37 -4.90
N ARG A 206 13.48 -14.06 -4.81
CA ARG A 206 13.65 -13.36 -3.53
C ARG A 206 12.33 -13.15 -2.79
N ALA A 207 11.21 -13.28 -3.49
CA ALA A 207 9.88 -13.28 -2.89
C ALA A 207 9.69 -14.44 -1.88
N LEU A 208 10.40 -15.55 -2.10
CA LEU A 208 10.27 -16.75 -1.28
C LEU A 208 10.84 -16.54 0.13
N SER A 209 10.10 -16.99 1.14
CA SER A 209 10.55 -16.94 2.53
C SER A 209 11.87 -17.70 2.70
N GLY A 210 12.86 -17.04 3.31
CA GLY A 210 14.21 -17.58 3.52
C GLY A 210 15.15 -17.47 2.30
N VAL A 211 14.73 -16.84 1.19
CA VAL A 211 15.55 -16.63 -0.01
C VAL A 211 16.04 -15.19 -0.12
N GLY A 212 17.20 -14.90 0.47
CA GLY A 212 17.87 -13.60 0.32
C GLY A 212 18.84 -13.53 -0.86
N LYS A 213 19.56 -12.39 -0.96
CA LYS A 213 20.58 -12.09 -2.00
C LYS A 213 21.63 -13.20 -2.22
N GLY A 214 21.94 -13.97 -1.19
CA GLY A 214 22.88 -15.11 -1.29
C GLY A 214 22.25 -16.44 -1.71
N THR A 215 20.95 -16.63 -1.49
CA THR A 215 20.26 -17.91 -1.77
C THR A 215 19.68 -17.92 -3.18
N ALA A 216 19.07 -16.81 -3.64
CA ALA A 216 18.48 -16.73 -4.98
C ALA A 216 19.49 -17.08 -6.10
N PRO A 217 20.72 -16.54 -6.14
CA PRO A 217 21.69 -16.92 -7.17
C PRO A 217 22.15 -18.38 -7.10
N LYS A 218 22.06 -19.03 -5.92
CA LYS A 218 22.38 -20.45 -5.78
C LYS A 218 21.28 -21.33 -6.37
N LEU A 219 20.03 -20.98 -6.14
CA LEU A 219 18.87 -21.64 -6.75
C LEU A 219 18.95 -21.53 -8.28
N ALA A 220 19.13 -20.30 -8.80
CA ALA A 220 19.28 -20.05 -10.24
C ALA A 220 20.42 -20.85 -10.89
N ARG A 221 21.61 -20.90 -10.26
CA ARG A 221 22.74 -21.71 -10.76
C ARG A 221 22.49 -23.22 -10.78
N ASN A 222 21.50 -23.70 -10.05
CA ASN A 222 21.09 -25.11 -10.06
C ASN A 222 19.83 -25.34 -10.91
N GLY A 223 19.44 -24.37 -11.75
CA GLY A 223 18.36 -24.50 -12.73
C GLY A 223 16.97 -24.11 -12.22
N TYR A 224 16.86 -23.55 -11.01
CA TYR A 224 15.61 -23.00 -10.50
C TYR A 224 15.58 -21.49 -10.75
N GLU A 225 14.92 -21.05 -11.82
CA GLU A 225 14.90 -19.64 -12.23
C GLU A 225 13.66 -18.90 -11.74
N THR A 226 12.55 -19.64 -11.58
CA THR A 226 11.24 -19.13 -11.19
C THR A 226 10.74 -19.73 -9.88
N ARG A 227 9.67 -19.15 -9.31
CA ARG A 227 8.99 -19.69 -8.13
C ARG A 227 8.37 -21.06 -8.44
N ASP A 228 7.83 -21.23 -9.64
CA ASP A 228 7.22 -22.49 -10.09
C ASP A 228 8.25 -23.61 -10.18
N ASP A 229 9.48 -23.33 -10.65
CA ASP A 229 10.56 -24.32 -10.65
C ASP A 229 10.84 -24.85 -9.23
N VAL A 230 10.79 -23.95 -8.24
CA VAL A 230 11.03 -24.27 -6.83
C VAL A 230 9.84 -25.02 -6.21
N ALA A 231 8.60 -24.66 -6.57
CA ALA A 231 7.40 -25.35 -6.12
C ALA A 231 7.34 -26.80 -6.66
N ALA A 232 7.74 -26.99 -7.92
CA ALA A 232 7.80 -28.29 -8.58
C ALA A 232 8.95 -29.19 -8.08
N ALA A 233 9.99 -28.60 -7.48
CA ALA A 233 11.13 -29.34 -6.96
C ALA A 233 10.76 -30.22 -5.75
N THR A 234 11.46 -31.34 -5.61
CA THR A 234 11.41 -32.13 -4.36
C THR A 234 12.34 -31.54 -3.31
N GLU A 235 12.02 -31.76 -2.03
CA GLU A 235 12.89 -31.34 -0.92
C GLU A 235 14.29 -31.93 -1.01
N ARG A 236 14.42 -33.16 -1.55
CA ARG A 236 15.71 -33.80 -1.77
C ARG A 236 16.56 -33.01 -2.76
N GLU A 237 15.99 -32.60 -3.88
CA GLU A 237 16.71 -31.84 -4.91
C GLU A 237 17.11 -30.46 -4.38
N LEU A 238 16.22 -29.76 -3.67
CA LEU A 238 16.54 -28.47 -3.05
C LEU A 238 17.69 -28.58 -2.03
N ARG A 239 17.81 -29.70 -1.31
CA ARG A 239 18.92 -29.96 -0.36
C ARG A 239 20.27 -30.21 -1.04
N GLU A 240 20.29 -30.57 -2.32
CA GLU A 240 21.54 -30.71 -3.08
C GLU A 240 22.18 -29.33 -3.36
N VAL A 241 21.39 -28.25 -3.27
CA VAL A 241 21.88 -26.88 -3.39
C VAL A 241 22.69 -26.49 -2.14
N HIS A 242 23.95 -26.13 -2.35
CA HIS A 242 24.88 -25.80 -1.26
C HIS A 242 24.38 -24.68 -0.33
N GLY A 243 24.16 -25.03 0.95
CA GLY A 243 23.69 -24.11 1.99
C GLY A 243 22.16 -24.10 2.16
N ILE A 244 21.45 -25.05 1.57
CA ILE A 244 20.03 -25.32 1.83
C ILE A 244 19.93 -26.64 2.63
N GLY A 245 19.60 -26.51 3.91
CA GLY A 245 19.29 -27.66 4.77
C GLY A 245 17.83 -28.11 4.64
N GLU A 246 17.47 -29.19 5.33
CA GLU A 246 16.12 -29.79 5.29
C GLU A 246 15.00 -28.79 5.62
N SER A 247 15.07 -28.12 6.78
CA SER A 247 14.07 -27.12 7.19
C SER A 247 13.96 -25.97 6.18
N LYS A 248 15.08 -25.52 5.62
CA LYS A 248 15.09 -24.44 4.62
C LYS A 248 14.52 -24.88 3.28
N ALA A 249 14.82 -26.11 2.83
CA ALA A 249 14.24 -26.69 1.62
C ALA A 249 12.72 -26.78 1.74
N GLN A 250 12.22 -27.31 2.87
CA GLN A 250 10.79 -27.39 3.15
C GLN A 250 10.15 -26.00 3.14
N SER A 251 10.74 -25.02 3.83
CA SER A 251 10.19 -23.67 3.92
C SER A 251 10.13 -22.95 2.59
N ILE A 252 11.20 -23.02 1.80
CA ILE A 252 11.26 -22.35 0.50
C ILE A 252 10.24 -22.98 -0.45
N ARG A 253 10.13 -24.32 -0.45
CA ARG A 253 9.16 -25.05 -1.28
C ARG A 253 7.72 -24.73 -0.90
N GLN A 254 7.39 -24.72 0.39
CA GLN A 254 6.05 -24.34 0.87
C GLN A 254 5.72 -22.89 0.51
N SER A 255 6.68 -21.98 0.67
CA SER A 255 6.52 -20.58 0.25
C SER A 255 6.31 -20.44 -1.25
N ALA A 256 7.06 -21.21 -2.05
CA ALA A 256 6.88 -21.23 -3.50
C ALA A 256 5.50 -21.76 -3.88
N HIS A 257 5.06 -22.87 -3.26
CA HIS A 257 3.75 -23.44 -3.50
C HIS A 257 2.61 -22.48 -3.14
N ALA A 258 2.68 -21.81 -1.98
CA ALA A 258 1.68 -20.81 -1.58
C ALA A 258 1.58 -19.66 -2.60
N LEU A 259 2.73 -19.10 -3.00
CA LEU A 259 2.81 -17.97 -3.93
C LEU A 259 2.44 -18.33 -5.38
N SER A 260 2.72 -19.57 -5.82
CA SER A 260 2.44 -20.03 -7.18
C SER A 260 1.00 -20.48 -7.37
N GLU A 261 0.42 -21.16 -6.36
CA GLU A 261 -0.95 -21.68 -6.43
C GLU A 261 -2.00 -20.74 -5.83
N GLY A 262 -1.59 -19.63 -5.22
CA GLY A 262 -2.52 -18.70 -4.58
C GLY A 262 -3.25 -19.33 -3.40
N CYS A 263 -2.57 -20.12 -2.56
CA CYS A 263 -3.21 -20.88 -1.48
C CYS A 263 -2.52 -20.73 -0.12
N VAL A 264 -3.28 -20.96 0.95
CA VAL A 264 -2.77 -20.99 2.32
C VAL A 264 -2.13 -22.35 2.62
N ILE A 265 -0.92 -22.34 3.18
CA ILE A 265 -0.27 -23.54 3.73
C ILE A 265 -0.28 -23.46 5.25
N ARG A 266 -1.12 -24.27 5.89
CA ARG A 266 -1.12 -24.40 7.35
C ARG A 266 0.06 -25.23 7.85
N LEU A 267 0.78 -24.68 8.81
CA LEU A 267 1.95 -25.30 9.43
C LEU A 267 1.66 -25.97 10.77
N THR A 268 0.46 -25.75 11.33
CA THR A 268 0.05 -26.22 12.65
C THR A 268 -1.36 -26.81 12.66
N ASP A 269 -1.60 -27.68 13.64
CA ASP A 269 -2.90 -28.22 14.03
C ASP A 269 -3.65 -27.36 15.05
N GLU A 270 -3.04 -26.26 15.52
CA GLU A 270 -3.67 -25.30 16.42
C GLU A 270 -4.97 -24.76 15.80
N ALA A 271 -6.05 -24.65 16.59
CA ALA A 271 -7.30 -24.10 16.10
C ALA A 271 -7.12 -22.64 15.66
N VAL A 272 -7.75 -22.27 14.55
CA VAL A 272 -7.83 -20.86 14.14
C VAL A 272 -8.63 -20.11 15.22
N PRO A 273 -8.22 -18.90 15.62
CA PRO A 273 -8.90 -18.17 16.69
C PRO A 273 -10.40 -18.03 16.44
N ALA A 274 -11.21 -18.23 17.48
CA ALA A 274 -12.67 -18.16 17.43
C ALA A 274 -13.37 -19.10 16.43
N ALA A 275 -12.71 -20.13 15.87
CA ALA A 275 -13.32 -21.04 14.89
C ALA A 275 -14.52 -21.86 15.40
N GLU A 276 -14.70 -21.93 16.72
CA GLU A 276 -15.86 -22.59 17.35
C GLU A 276 -17.07 -21.66 17.52
N TYR A 277 -16.93 -20.37 17.15
CA TYR A 277 -17.95 -19.32 17.22
C TYR A 277 -18.10 -18.65 15.86
N SER A 278 -19.11 -17.80 15.69
CA SER A 278 -19.20 -16.85 14.57
C SER A 278 -18.52 -15.54 15.00
N PRO A 279 -17.24 -15.31 14.69
CA PRO A 279 -16.60 -14.05 15.04
C PRO A 279 -17.11 -12.91 14.15
N LEU A 280 -17.04 -11.69 14.69
CA LEU A 280 -17.16 -10.46 13.92
C LEU A 280 -15.78 -10.00 13.48
N PHE A 281 -15.68 -9.43 12.28
CA PHE A 281 -14.46 -8.83 11.76
C PHE A 281 -14.54 -7.32 11.90
N ILE A 282 -13.46 -6.70 12.37
CA ILE A 282 -13.42 -5.27 12.68
C ILE A 282 -12.17 -4.62 12.10
N ASP A 283 -12.36 -3.40 11.60
CA ASP A 283 -11.30 -2.48 11.21
C ASP A 283 -11.66 -1.05 11.66
N ILE A 284 -10.65 -0.21 11.92
CA ILE A 284 -10.84 1.19 12.31
C ILE A 284 -10.07 2.15 11.42
N GLU A 285 -10.73 3.26 11.08
CA GLU A 285 -10.10 4.38 10.42
C GLU A 285 -9.80 5.53 11.37
N THR A 286 -8.63 6.12 11.18
CA THR A 286 -8.10 7.14 12.08
C THR A 286 -7.43 8.30 11.35
N ASP A 287 -7.05 9.34 12.08
CA ASP A 287 -6.25 10.45 11.55
C ASP A 287 -4.75 10.14 11.52
N GLY A 288 -4.33 8.89 11.79
CA GLY A 288 -2.93 8.44 11.71
C GLY A 288 -2.57 7.40 12.77
N LEU A 289 -1.33 6.90 12.76
CA LEU A 289 -0.92 5.76 13.60
C LEU A 289 -0.94 6.01 15.12
N ASN A 290 -0.90 7.27 15.55
CA ASN A 290 -1.12 7.63 16.94
C ASN A 290 -2.35 8.55 17.02
N PRO A 291 -3.55 7.96 16.93
CA PRO A 291 -4.72 8.69 16.53
C PRO A 291 -5.18 9.68 17.58
N SER A 292 -5.61 10.87 17.15
CA SER A 292 -6.36 11.79 17.99
C SER A 292 -7.87 11.53 17.93
N ILE A 293 -8.34 10.89 16.84
CA ILE A 293 -9.73 10.49 16.62
C ILE A 293 -9.81 9.10 15.97
N ILE A 294 -10.84 8.33 16.32
CA ILE A 294 -11.34 7.20 15.51
C ILE A 294 -12.61 7.72 14.86
N TRP A 295 -12.60 7.88 13.54
CA TRP A 295 -13.68 8.56 12.82
C TRP A 295 -14.56 7.58 12.02
N LEU A 296 -14.11 6.36 11.78
CA LEU A 296 -14.91 5.28 11.21
C LEU A 296 -14.50 3.95 11.87
N ILE A 297 -15.49 3.13 12.22
CA ILE A 297 -15.33 1.75 12.70
C ILE A 297 -16.24 0.89 11.82
N GLY A 298 -15.67 -0.06 11.10
CA GLY A 298 -16.40 -1.03 10.28
C GLY A 298 -16.46 -2.37 10.97
N VAL A 299 -17.63 -3.03 10.93
CA VAL A 299 -17.83 -4.37 11.48
C VAL A 299 -18.55 -5.23 10.45
N TYR A 300 -18.01 -6.43 10.19
CA TYR A 300 -18.62 -7.41 9.29
C TYR A 300 -18.96 -8.70 10.04
N ASP A 301 -20.20 -9.16 9.87
CA ASP A 301 -20.70 -10.43 10.38
C ASP A 301 -20.83 -11.44 9.22
N PRO A 302 -19.97 -12.48 9.16
CA PRO A 302 -20.03 -13.50 8.12
C PRO A 302 -21.25 -14.42 8.23
N GLU A 303 -21.89 -14.53 9.40
CA GLU A 303 -23.05 -15.41 9.59
C GLU A 303 -24.29 -14.82 8.92
N THR A 304 -24.42 -13.50 8.96
CA THR A 304 -25.56 -12.76 8.39
C THR A 304 -25.24 -12.08 7.06
N ASP A 305 -23.96 -12.03 6.66
CA ASP A 305 -23.44 -11.23 5.53
C ASP A 305 -23.78 -9.73 5.68
N GLU A 306 -23.83 -9.25 6.92
CA GLU A 306 -24.13 -7.85 7.23
C GLU A 306 -22.87 -7.07 7.56
N TYR A 307 -22.73 -5.90 6.93
CA TYR A 307 -21.75 -4.88 7.28
C TYR A 307 -22.43 -3.73 8.00
N VAL A 308 -21.85 -3.28 9.11
CA VAL A 308 -22.32 -2.14 9.90
C VAL A 308 -21.15 -1.20 10.14
N ASP A 309 -21.35 0.10 9.87
CA ASP A 309 -20.37 1.15 10.13
C ASP A 309 -20.83 2.18 11.16
N PHE A 310 -19.85 2.72 11.89
CA PHE A 310 -20.01 3.82 12.83
C PHE A 310 -19.08 4.95 12.44
N ILE A 311 -19.64 6.00 11.84
CA ILE A 311 -18.87 7.06 11.20
C ILE A 311 -19.21 8.43 11.74
N ASP A 312 -18.16 9.20 12.05
CA ASP A 312 -18.27 10.61 12.35
C ASP A 312 -17.95 11.45 11.12
N THR A 313 -18.99 11.86 10.38
CA THR A 313 -18.86 12.73 9.20
C THR A 313 -18.58 14.19 9.54
N GLU A 314 -18.55 14.54 10.84
CA GLU A 314 -18.20 15.87 11.34
C GLU A 314 -17.12 15.75 12.43
N PRO A 315 -15.95 15.15 12.12
CA PRO A 315 -14.94 14.84 13.11
C PRO A 315 -14.42 16.12 13.76
N SER A 316 -14.33 16.12 15.09
CA SER A 316 -13.85 17.26 15.87
C SER A 316 -12.96 16.83 17.03
N ARG A 317 -11.94 17.65 17.32
CA ARG A 317 -11.07 17.48 18.49
C ARG A 317 -11.82 17.63 19.83
N ASP A 318 -12.97 18.31 19.81
CA ASP A 318 -13.81 18.46 21.00
C ASP A 318 -14.66 17.21 21.27
N ASN A 319 -14.84 16.34 20.26
CA ASN A 319 -15.64 15.13 20.37
C ASN A 319 -15.05 13.91 19.62
N PRO A 320 -13.82 13.49 19.95
CA PRO A 320 -13.11 12.46 19.19
C PRO A 320 -13.64 11.03 19.40
N GLY A 321 -14.59 10.82 20.33
CA GLY A 321 -15.11 9.49 20.67
C GLY A 321 -16.51 9.20 20.13
N LYS A 322 -17.02 9.97 19.15
CA LYS A 322 -18.39 9.81 18.66
C LYS A 322 -18.63 8.42 18.06
N ALA A 323 -17.85 8.03 17.04
CA ALA A 323 -17.93 6.71 16.43
C ALA A 323 -17.73 5.60 17.47
N THR A 324 -16.75 5.73 18.36
CA THR A 324 -16.50 4.74 19.43
C THR A 324 -17.69 4.52 20.35
N ARG A 325 -18.38 5.59 20.79
CA ARG A 325 -19.56 5.46 21.65
C ARG A 325 -20.70 4.77 20.93
N GLU A 326 -20.96 5.12 19.68
CA GLU A 326 -22.01 4.51 18.87
C GLU A 326 -21.74 3.02 18.66
N PHE A 327 -20.50 2.67 18.28
CA PHE A 327 -20.04 1.29 18.12
C PHE A 327 -20.22 0.47 19.40
N VAL A 328 -19.66 0.90 20.53
CA VAL A 328 -19.70 0.08 21.75
C VAL A 328 -21.11 0.00 22.35
N THR A 329 -21.94 1.03 22.14
CA THR A 329 -23.36 1.01 22.52
C THR A 329 -24.11 -0.05 21.71
N TRP A 330 -23.91 -0.08 20.40
CA TRP A 330 -24.49 -1.10 19.52
C TRP A 330 -23.99 -2.50 19.88
N LEU A 331 -22.68 -2.67 20.07
CA LEU A 331 -22.10 -3.97 20.39
C LEU A 331 -22.69 -4.54 21.69
N ALA A 332 -22.79 -3.70 22.72
CA ALA A 332 -23.37 -4.09 24.01
C ALA A 332 -24.89 -4.31 23.97
N SER A 333 -25.62 -3.73 23.01
CA SER A 333 -27.05 -3.99 22.84
C SER A 333 -27.34 -5.27 22.06
N GLU A 334 -26.49 -5.59 21.07
CA GLU A 334 -26.70 -6.75 20.20
C GLU A 334 -26.06 -8.03 20.77
N TYR A 335 -24.95 -7.92 21.51
CA TYR A 335 -24.16 -9.07 21.92
C TYR A 335 -23.86 -9.06 23.43
N ASP A 336 -24.34 -10.09 24.13
CA ASP A 336 -23.96 -10.34 25.53
C ASP A 336 -22.48 -10.74 25.66
N ARG A 337 -21.97 -11.50 24.70
CA ARG A 337 -20.57 -11.93 24.56
C ARG A 337 -20.24 -12.13 23.09
N THR A 338 -19.12 -11.59 22.63
CA THR A 338 -18.73 -11.69 21.21
C THR A 338 -17.21 -11.80 21.04
N SER A 339 -16.78 -12.32 19.91
CA SER A 339 -15.37 -12.40 19.51
C SER A 339 -15.13 -11.47 18.33
N LEU A 340 -14.11 -10.63 18.44
CA LEU A 340 -13.68 -9.72 17.37
C LEU A 340 -12.35 -10.21 16.80
N ILE A 341 -12.27 -10.31 15.48
CA ILE A 341 -11.04 -10.57 14.74
C ILE A 341 -10.61 -9.28 14.03
N ALA A 342 -9.34 -8.91 14.20
CA ALA A 342 -8.71 -7.83 13.45
C ALA A 342 -7.37 -8.29 12.86
N TRP A 343 -6.91 -7.64 11.79
CA TRP A 343 -5.57 -7.83 11.27
C TRP A 343 -4.59 -6.93 12.00
N ASN A 344 -3.65 -7.48 12.78
CA ASN A 344 -2.72 -6.70 13.61
C ASN A 344 -3.40 -5.88 14.74
N GLY A 345 -4.61 -6.26 15.14
CA GLY A 345 -5.43 -5.51 16.10
C GLY A 345 -4.78 -5.25 17.46
N HIS A 346 -3.97 -6.18 17.99
CA HIS A 346 -3.32 -5.97 19.29
C HIS A 346 -2.31 -4.81 19.27
N ASN A 347 -1.73 -4.51 18.11
CA ASN A 347 -0.79 -3.38 17.97
C ASN A 347 -1.46 -2.11 17.47
N PHE A 348 -2.72 -2.19 16.99
CA PHE A 348 -3.44 -1.06 16.42
C PHE A 348 -4.89 -0.99 16.92
N ASP A 349 -5.83 -1.71 16.29
CA ASP A 349 -7.28 -1.59 16.47
C ASP A 349 -7.72 -1.70 17.92
N PHE A 350 -7.49 -2.87 18.53
CA PHE A 350 -7.90 -3.16 19.91
C PHE A 350 -7.20 -2.26 20.92
N LYS A 351 -5.92 -1.94 20.68
CA LYS A 351 -5.16 -0.99 21.50
C LYS A 351 -5.80 0.39 21.50
N HIS A 352 -6.24 0.88 20.33
CA HIS A 352 -6.84 2.20 20.20
C HIS A 352 -8.30 2.20 20.64
N LEU A 353 -9.11 1.20 20.27
CA LEU A 353 -10.48 1.01 20.78
C LEU A 353 -10.50 0.96 22.31
N SER A 354 -9.66 0.14 22.94
CA SER A 354 -9.54 0.08 24.41
C SER A 354 -9.24 1.45 25.03
N ARG A 355 -8.35 2.25 24.41
CA ARG A 355 -8.03 3.60 24.90
C ARG A 355 -9.22 4.55 24.73
N PHE A 356 -9.87 4.53 23.57
CA PHE A 356 -10.98 5.42 23.26
C PHE A 356 -12.23 5.08 24.08
N ILE A 357 -12.55 3.80 24.27
CA ILE A 357 -13.66 3.36 25.12
C ILE A 357 -13.45 3.86 26.55
N ARG A 358 -12.27 3.64 27.15
CA ARG A 358 -11.96 4.16 28.50
C ARG A 358 -12.03 5.68 28.60
N GLY A 359 -11.68 6.40 27.53
CA GLY A 359 -11.64 7.86 27.51
C GLY A 359 -13.00 8.51 27.23
N TYR A 360 -13.81 7.91 26.38
CA TYR A 360 -14.99 8.55 25.78
C TYR A 360 -16.29 7.78 25.92
N ALA A 361 -16.24 6.52 26.37
CA ALA A 361 -17.39 5.65 26.64
C ALA A 361 -17.15 4.79 27.91
N PRO A 362 -16.69 5.39 29.04
CA PRO A 362 -16.22 4.64 30.20
C PRO A 362 -17.29 3.74 30.84
N GLU A 363 -18.57 4.04 30.64
CA GLU A 363 -19.69 3.20 31.05
C GLU A 363 -19.70 1.81 30.41
N TYR A 364 -19.00 1.62 29.28
CA TYR A 364 -18.85 0.33 28.60
C TYR A 364 -17.47 -0.31 28.82
N ALA A 365 -16.61 0.26 29.67
CA ALA A 365 -15.27 -0.27 29.88
C ALA A 365 -15.27 -1.70 30.45
N ASP A 366 -16.18 -1.99 31.39
CA ASP A 366 -16.33 -3.32 31.98
C ASP A 366 -16.92 -4.31 30.96
N TYR A 367 -17.90 -3.88 30.15
CA TYR A 367 -18.42 -4.70 29.06
C TYR A 367 -17.32 -5.10 28.07
N TRP A 368 -16.51 -4.12 27.63
CA TRP A 368 -15.39 -4.38 26.73
C TRP A 368 -14.38 -5.37 27.33
N SER A 369 -13.98 -5.20 28.60
CA SER A 369 -12.99 -6.09 29.22
C SER A 369 -13.49 -7.49 29.51
N ASP A 370 -14.78 -7.62 29.85
CA ASP A 370 -15.30 -8.87 30.44
C ASP A 370 -16.09 -9.71 29.41
N SER A 371 -16.59 -9.07 28.34
CA SER A 371 -17.56 -9.67 27.42
C SER A 371 -17.11 -9.70 25.96
N VAL A 372 -16.10 -8.90 25.58
CA VAL A 372 -15.54 -8.87 24.22
C VAL A 372 -14.20 -9.61 24.19
N PHE A 373 -14.08 -10.61 23.30
CA PHE A 373 -12.86 -11.41 23.12
C PHE A 373 -12.10 -10.93 21.88
N GLU A 374 -10.92 -10.37 22.09
CA GLU A 374 -10.06 -9.82 21.04
C GLU A 374 -9.12 -10.89 20.48
N TYR A 375 -9.05 -11.03 19.15
CA TYR A 375 -8.15 -11.95 18.47
C TYR A 375 -7.45 -11.29 17.29
N ASP A 376 -6.13 -11.42 17.23
CA ASP A 376 -5.28 -10.88 16.16
C ASP A 376 -4.89 -12.00 15.19
N LEU A 377 -5.44 -11.96 13.98
CA LEU A 377 -5.19 -13.00 12.97
C LEU A 377 -3.77 -12.92 12.41
N PHE A 378 -3.18 -11.73 12.32
CA PHE A 378 -1.79 -11.56 11.87
C PHE A 378 -0.81 -12.13 12.90
N ASP A 379 -1.07 -11.91 14.19
CA ASP A 379 -0.27 -12.54 15.25
C ASP A 379 -0.32 -14.07 15.18
N TRP A 380 -1.53 -14.63 15.01
CA TRP A 380 -1.71 -16.06 14.89
C TRP A 380 -1.06 -16.63 13.63
N ALA A 381 -1.40 -16.12 12.45
CA ALA A 381 -0.95 -16.69 11.18
C ALA A 381 0.54 -16.46 10.94
N VAL A 382 0.99 -15.21 11.09
CA VAL A 382 2.33 -14.76 10.65
C VAL A 382 3.33 -14.77 11.79
N ARG A 383 3.05 -14.10 12.92
CA ARG A 383 4.04 -13.96 14.01
C ARG A 383 4.34 -15.28 14.71
N LYS A 384 3.35 -16.15 14.83
CA LYS A 384 3.49 -17.50 15.42
C LYS A 384 3.85 -18.58 14.40
N ASP A 385 4.09 -18.24 13.13
CA ASP A 385 4.44 -19.19 12.04
C ASP A 385 3.42 -20.33 11.90
N ASN A 386 2.13 -20.02 12.09
CA ASN A 386 1.05 -21.01 11.99
C ASN A 386 0.59 -21.22 10.53
N ALA A 387 0.82 -20.24 9.65
CA ALA A 387 0.47 -20.33 8.24
C ALA A 387 1.48 -19.60 7.35
N ILE A 388 1.64 -20.10 6.13
CA ILE A 388 2.27 -19.37 5.02
C ILE A 388 1.13 -18.88 4.11
N LEU A 389 1.15 -17.59 3.83
CA LEU A 389 0.11 -16.91 3.05
C LEU A 389 0.58 -16.67 1.61
N PRO A 390 -0.34 -16.61 0.63
CA PRO A 390 0.00 -16.47 -0.79
C PRO A 390 0.29 -15.02 -1.24
N GLY A 391 0.09 -14.02 -0.38
CA GLY A 391 0.35 -12.62 -0.72
C GLY A 391 1.84 -12.30 -0.94
N ARG A 392 2.12 -11.31 -1.80
CA ARG A 392 3.50 -10.79 -2.01
C ARG A 392 4.10 -10.25 -0.71
N THR A 393 3.25 -9.57 0.04
CA THR A 393 3.49 -9.26 1.45
C THR A 393 2.41 -9.90 2.31
N ASN A 394 2.53 -9.75 3.63
CA ASN A 394 1.50 -10.17 4.58
C ASN A 394 0.58 -9.00 4.96
N ARG A 395 0.41 -8.04 4.04
CA ARG A 395 -0.71 -7.10 4.09
C ARG A 395 -1.99 -7.87 3.78
N VAL A 396 -3.11 -7.50 4.39
CA VAL A 396 -4.36 -8.30 4.26
C VAL A 396 -4.86 -8.27 2.82
N GLU A 397 -4.70 -7.13 2.16
CA GLU A 397 -5.07 -6.82 0.78
C GLU A 397 -4.30 -7.72 -0.20
N ASP A 398 -2.96 -7.75 -0.06
CA ASP A 398 -2.09 -8.60 -0.88
C ASP A 398 -2.46 -10.10 -0.74
N VAL A 399 -2.86 -10.51 0.46
CA VAL A 399 -3.22 -11.91 0.73
C VAL A 399 -4.60 -12.23 0.18
N ALA A 400 -5.58 -11.34 0.38
CA ALA A 400 -6.93 -11.49 -0.16
C ALA A 400 -6.93 -11.50 -1.69
N GLU A 401 -6.18 -10.59 -2.33
CA GLU A 401 -6.01 -10.56 -3.79
C GLU A 401 -5.43 -11.89 -4.31
N ALA A 402 -4.37 -12.39 -3.67
CA ALA A 402 -3.75 -13.67 -4.06
C ALA A 402 -4.66 -14.89 -3.85
N LEU A 403 -5.67 -14.78 -2.97
CA LEU A 403 -6.71 -15.79 -2.76
C LEU A 403 -7.92 -15.60 -3.69
N GLY A 404 -7.95 -14.55 -4.53
CA GLY A 404 -9.05 -14.25 -5.45
C GLY A 404 -10.19 -13.43 -4.84
N HIS A 405 -9.95 -12.79 -3.70
CA HIS A 405 -10.91 -11.97 -2.94
C HIS A 405 -10.51 -10.48 -2.88
N GLY A 406 -9.77 -9.99 -3.88
CA GLY A 406 -9.38 -8.58 -3.92
C GLY A 406 -10.60 -7.64 -3.97
N ARG A 407 -10.47 -6.47 -3.32
CA ARG A 407 -11.46 -5.39 -3.36
C ARG A 407 -11.79 -4.89 -4.75
N ASP A 408 -12.96 -4.26 -4.87
CA ASP A 408 -13.38 -3.61 -6.09
C ASP A 408 -12.57 -2.33 -6.39
N SER A 409 -12.79 -1.77 -7.57
CA SER A 409 -12.04 -0.60 -8.03
C SER A 409 -12.33 0.68 -7.26
N ALA A 410 -13.51 0.80 -6.63
CA ALA A 410 -13.84 1.97 -5.83
C ALA A 410 -13.04 1.98 -4.53
N ALA A 411 -12.96 0.84 -3.84
CA ALA A 411 -12.15 0.69 -2.64
C ALA A 411 -10.64 0.70 -2.94
N ALA A 412 -10.21 0.13 -4.07
CA ALA A 412 -8.80 0.14 -4.50
C ALA A 412 -8.28 1.55 -4.85
N ALA A 413 -9.16 2.49 -5.20
CA ALA A 413 -8.81 3.87 -5.48
C ALA A 413 -8.53 4.72 -4.22
N VAL A 414 -8.65 4.14 -3.03
CA VAL A 414 -8.42 4.84 -1.76
C VAL A 414 -7.05 4.50 -1.19
N ASP A 415 -6.28 5.53 -0.84
CA ASP A 415 -5.08 5.42 -0.02
C ASP A 415 -5.40 5.89 1.42
N GLY A 416 -5.45 4.94 2.36
CA GLY A 416 -5.76 5.22 3.77
C GLY A 416 -4.85 6.28 4.41
N ARG A 417 -3.58 6.40 3.96
CA ARG A 417 -2.67 7.46 4.41
C ARG A 417 -3.12 8.84 3.92
N SER A 418 -3.44 8.96 2.64
CA SER A 418 -3.98 10.20 2.06
C SER A 418 -5.32 10.57 2.71
N LEU A 419 -6.15 9.59 3.04
CA LEU A 419 -7.41 9.80 3.76
C LEU A 419 -7.16 10.33 5.18
N ALA A 420 -6.27 9.70 5.95
CA ALA A 420 -5.86 10.16 7.28
C ALA A 420 -5.31 11.60 7.26
N LYS A 421 -4.45 11.95 6.29
CA LYS A 421 -3.96 13.33 6.10
C LYS A 421 -5.11 14.31 5.80
N THR A 422 -6.11 13.87 5.03
CA THR A 422 -7.30 14.69 4.76
C THR A 422 -8.10 14.94 6.03
N ILE A 423 -8.29 13.93 6.88
CA ILE A 423 -8.91 14.08 8.19
C ILE A 423 -8.08 15.00 9.12
N GLN A 424 -6.76 14.88 9.14
CA GLN A 424 -5.90 15.79 9.91
C GLN A 424 -6.09 17.25 9.50
N ARG A 425 -6.17 17.53 8.19
CA ARG A 425 -6.45 18.88 7.66
C ARG A 425 -7.84 19.37 8.09
N LEU A 426 -8.84 18.49 8.01
CA LEU A 426 -10.21 18.77 8.46
C LEU A 426 -10.26 19.16 9.94
N LEU A 427 -9.53 18.46 10.80
CA LEU A 427 -9.44 18.76 12.24
C LEU A 427 -8.74 20.09 12.55
N VAL A 428 -7.87 20.60 11.66
CA VAL A 428 -7.13 21.84 11.86
C VAL A 428 -7.84 23.05 11.25
N SER A 429 -8.54 22.88 10.14
CA SER A 429 -9.24 23.97 9.44
C SER A 429 -10.54 23.48 8.79
N PRO A 430 -11.61 23.31 9.58
CA PRO A 430 -12.88 22.74 9.11
C PRO A 430 -13.52 23.52 7.95
N GLU A 431 -13.38 24.85 7.94
CA GLU A 431 -13.86 25.72 6.88
C GLU A 431 -13.08 25.62 5.55
N ARG A 432 -11.91 24.96 5.54
CA ARG A 432 -11.04 24.81 4.36
C ARG A 432 -10.95 23.39 3.83
N ALA A 433 -11.56 22.42 4.52
CA ALA A 433 -11.50 21.01 4.21
C ALA A 433 -12.89 20.47 3.87
N ARG A 434 -13.51 21.00 2.82
CA ARG A 434 -14.59 20.27 2.16
C ARG A 434 -13.95 19.33 1.14
N ASP A 435 -14.63 18.21 0.91
CA ASP A 435 -14.31 17.14 -0.06
C ASP A 435 -13.75 15.83 0.56
N VAL A 436 -14.18 15.44 1.77
CA VAL A 436 -14.09 14.01 2.16
C VAL A 436 -15.24 13.26 1.51
N ASP A 437 -14.90 12.27 0.70
CA ASP A 437 -15.84 11.36 0.07
C ASP A 437 -16.19 10.22 1.06
N TRP A 438 -17.20 10.48 1.89
CA TRP A 438 -17.56 9.57 2.99
C TRP A 438 -18.07 8.21 2.52
N ASP A 439 -18.72 8.15 1.36
CA ASP A 439 -19.22 6.89 0.81
C ASP A 439 -18.07 6.02 0.32
N THR A 440 -17.07 6.64 -0.33
CA THR A 440 -15.83 5.97 -0.72
C THR A 440 -15.02 5.50 0.50
N ALA A 441 -14.98 6.30 1.57
CA ALA A 441 -14.35 5.91 2.84
C ALA A 441 -15.04 4.70 3.50
N ARG A 442 -16.38 4.63 3.47
CA ARG A 442 -17.13 3.47 3.97
C ARG A 442 -16.85 2.22 3.15
N ALA A 443 -16.85 2.33 1.82
CA ALA A 443 -16.56 1.22 0.93
C ALA A 443 -15.14 0.67 1.13
N TYR A 444 -14.17 1.55 1.39
CA TYR A 444 -12.81 1.16 1.74
C TYR A 444 -12.77 0.34 3.04
N CYS A 445 -13.36 0.84 4.13
CA CYS A 445 -13.39 0.12 5.40
C CYS A 445 -14.19 -1.20 5.32
N GLU A 446 -15.29 -1.23 4.57
CA GLU A 446 -16.04 -2.47 4.29
C GLU A 446 -15.18 -3.51 3.57
N ALA A 447 -14.39 -3.07 2.57
CA ALA A 447 -13.49 -3.96 1.86
C ALA A 447 -12.45 -4.57 2.80
N ASP A 448 -11.84 -3.79 3.70
CA ASP A 448 -10.82 -4.26 4.65
C ASP A 448 -11.36 -5.40 5.54
N VAL A 449 -12.57 -5.26 6.11
CA VAL A 449 -13.17 -6.30 6.98
C VAL A 449 -13.65 -7.53 6.21
N ARG A 450 -14.12 -7.36 4.96
CA ARG A 450 -14.53 -8.49 4.10
C ARG A 450 -13.33 -9.28 3.59
N GLU A 451 -12.26 -8.59 3.19
CA GLU A 451 -10.98 -9.23 2.83
C GLU A 451 -10.42 -10.00 4.01
N LEU A 452 -10.40 -9.41 5.21
CA LEU A 452 -9.99 -10.10 6.43
C LEU A 452 -10.81 -11.36 6.70
N ALA A 453 -12.13 -11.30 6.52
CA ALA A 453 -13.00 -12.47 6.67
C ALA A 453 -12.68 -13.57 5.66
N ALA A 454 -12.45 -13.22 4.39
CA ALA A 454 -12.06 -14.17 3.35
C ALA A 454 -10.70 -14.82 3.62
N VAL A 455 -9.71 -14.04 4.11
CA VAL A 455 -8.41 -14.57 4.54
C VAL A 455 -8.59 -15.54 5.72
N TYR A 456 -9.42 -15.16 6.71
CA TYR A 456 -9.73 -16.01 7.85
C TYR A 456 -10.34 -17.35 7.42
N GLU A 457 -11.35 -17.33 6.55
CA GLU A 457 -12.02 -18.51 6.02
C GLU A 457 -11.03 -19.41 5.27
N SER A 458 -10.22 -18.84 4.37
CA SER A 458 -9.18 -19.57 3.65
C SER A 458 -8.17 -20.26 4.57
N ILE A 459 -7.80 -19.61 5.69
CA ILE A 459 -6.94 -20.22 6.70
C ILE A 459 -7.68 -21.34 7.44
N ALA A 460 -8.95 -21.16 7.78
CA ALA A 460 -9.75 -22.15 8.51
C ALA A 460 -9.98 -23.43 7.68
N GLU A 461 -10.23 -23.28 6.38
CA GLU A 461 -10.48 -24.39 5.45
C GLU A 461 -9.21 -25.13 5.00
N ALA A 462 -8.05 -24.47 5.04
CA ALA A 462 -6.79 -25.08 4.67
C ALA A 462 -6.49 -26.31 5.54
N THR A 463 -6.00 -27.39 4.92
CA THR A 463 -5.70 -28.63 5.64
C THR A 463 -4.46 -28.44 6.53
N PRO A 464 -4.52 -28.75 7.84
CA PRO A 464 -3.36 -28.68 8.72
C PRO A 464 -2.19 -29.57 8.25
N GLY A 465 -1.01 -28.98 8.07
CA GLY A 465 0.23 -29.70 7.82
C GLY A 465 0.87 -30.27 9.10
N HIS A 466 1.89 -31.13 8.94
CA HIS A 466 2.72 -31.59 10.06
C HIS A 466 3.57 -30.44 10.63
N LYS A 467 3.49 -30.26 11.96
CA LYS A 467 4.22 -29.25 12.74
C LYS A 467 5.73 -29.30 12.47
N ARG A 468 6.34 -28.14 12.22
CA ARG A 468 7.81 -28.01 12.18
C ARG A 468 8.39 -28.32 13.57
N ALA A 469 9.54 -28.99 13.62
CA ALA A 469 10.35 -29.00 14.83
C ALA A 469 10.89 -27.57 15.06
N ASN A 470 10.65 -27.00 16.24
CA ASN A 470 11.06 -25.64 16.61
C ASN A 470 12.52 -25.36 16.21
N VAL A 471 12.73 -24.36 15.36
CA VAL A 471 14.05 -23.79 15.08
C VAL A 471 14.23 -22.57 15.99
N PRO A 472 15.37 -22.41 16.69
CA PRO A 472 15.68 -21.16 17.39
C PRO A 472 15.73 -20.03 16.37
N ALA A 473 15.07 -18.91 16.63
CA ALA A 473 15.07 -17.74 15.77
C ALA A 473 16.50 -17.34 15.39
N ASP A 474 16.88 -17.57 14.13
CA ASP A 474 18.10 -16.98 13.57
C ASP A 474 17.82 -15.49 13.41
N GLY A 475 18.52 -14.69 14.22
CA GLY A 475 18.28 -13.25 14.45
C GLY A 475 18.60 -12.33 13.26
N ASN A 476 18.05 -12.64 12.09
CA ASN A 476 18.09 -11.80 10.90
C ASN A 476 16.77 -11.83 10.11
N THR A 477 15.64 -12.08 10.79
CA THR A 477 14.36 -11.54 10.33
C THR A 477 14.48 -10.03 10.48
N THR A 478 14.81 -9.35 9.38
CA THR A 478 14.77 -7.90 9.33
C THR A 478 13.38 -7.49 9.77
N GLN A 479 13.34 -6.88 10.94
CA GLN A 479 12.25 -6.11 11.47
C GLN A 479 11.90 -5.04 10.41
N THR A 480 11.00 -5.38 9.48
CA THR A 480 10.32 -4.37 8.67
C THR A 480 9.31 -3.75 9.62
N GLY A 481 9.76 -2.67 10.26
CA GLY A 481 8.95 -1.89 11.18
C GLY A 481 7.62 -1.53 10.54
N LEU A 482 6.55 -2.05 11.14
CA LEU A 482 5.19 -1.55 11.06
C LEU A 482 5.00 -0.34 12.00
N MET A 483 6.04 0.46 12.15
CA MET A 483 5.97 1.79 12.72
C MET A 483 6.40 2.73 11.60
N ASP A 484 5.58 3.72 11.29
CA ASP A 484 5.72 4.71 10.21
C ASP A 484 4.83 4.45 8.98
N PHE A 485 3.53 4.44 9.26
CA PHE A 485 2.58 5.25 8.53
C PHE A 485 2.40 6.61 9.20
#